data_AF-A0A535AW50-F1
#
_entry.id   AF-A0A535AW50-F1
#
_cell.length_a   1.000
_cell.length_b   1.000
_cell.length_c   1.000
_cell.angle_alpha   90.00
_cell.angle_beta   90.00
_cell.angle_gamma   90.00
#
_symmetry.space_group_name_H-M   'P 1'
#
loop_
_entity.id
_entity.type
_entity.pdbx_description
1 polymer ?
#
loop_
_entity_poly.entity_id
_entity_poly.type
_entity_poly.pdbx_seq_one_letter_code
_entity_poly.pdbx_strand_id
1 'polypeptide(L)'
;MSVETSNRVQVAAHHWRARFVANGIDVNDFDRTVGKTTEWKDWGPNWQAVGEVHEALGREAEQHGRTVSATAGYQRAAWCYHLGKFLWFEDARQHAELRDRSVAVYRKTLPHLDPPAERLEIPFEGHIIPGHLRRPTDAKRATLILVVPGLDSSKEELFLIEEEFLLRGMATLTIDGPGQSENSVQFPIRVNWESVITPVIDELERHDLGVDLNRIGLMGISIRRLLGQPESADPGRIHLLHEVRRRGRSQGQGVHAQPRGRPR
;
A
#
# COMPACT_ATOMS: atom_id res chain seq x y z
N MET A 1 -37.75 19.63 -11.23
CA MET A 1 -36.92 18.79 -10.34
C MET A 1 -35.89 19.71 -9.73
N SER A 2 -35.97 19.94 -8.41
CA SER A 2 -35.03 20.85 -7.72
C SER A 2 -33.63 20.29 -7.81
N VAL A 3 -32.66 21.14 -8.12
CA VAL A 3 -31.25 20.85 -7.90
C VAL A 3 -31.10 20.68 -6.38
N GLU A 4 -30.99 19.44 -5.91
CA GLU A 4 -30.64 19.17 -4.52
C GLU A 4 -29.32 19.90 -4.24
N THR A 5 -29.34 20.80 -3.27
CA THR A 5 -28.15 21.50 -2.82
C THR A 5 -27.23 20.47 -2.17
N SER A 6 -26.34 19.89 -2.98
CA SER A 6 -25.34 18.91 -2.53
C SER A 6 -24.61 19.47 -1.32
N ASN A 7 -24.66 18.74 -0.19
CA ASN A 7 -24.01 19.19 1.03
C ASN A 7 -22.48 19.08 0.90
N ARG A 8 -21.72 19.68 1.83
CA ARG A 8 -20.25 19.74 1.75
C ARG A 8 -19.59 18.35 1.69
N VAL A 9 -20.18 17.36 2.35
CA VAL A 9 -19.68 15.97 2.32
C VAL A 9 -19.85 15.37 0.94
N GLN A 10 -21.04 15.52 0.36
CA GLN A 10 -21.35 15.02 -0.98
C GLN A 10 -20.50 15.69 -2.04
N VAL A 11 -20.34 17.03 -2.01
CA VAL A 11 -19.46 17.75 -2.93
C VAL A 11 -18.03 17.22 -2.85
N ALA A 12 -17.48 17.06 -1.64
CA ALA A 12 -16.15 16.51 -1.43
C ALA A 12 -16.02 15.08 -1.97
N ALA A 13 -16.98 14.20 -1.63
CA ALA A 13 -16.98 12.81 -2.05
C ALA A 13 -16.99 12.65 -3.58
N HIS A 14 -17.74 13.49 -4.30
CA HIS A 14 -17.80 13.43 -5.76
C HIS A 14 -16.45 13.73 -6.43
N HIS A 15 -15.56 14.51 -5.80
CA HIS A 15 -14.19 14.70 -6.28
C HIS A 15 -13.35 13.42 -6.22
N TRP A 16 -13.68 12.50 -5.32
CA TRP A 16 -12.95 11.24 -5.13
C TRP A 16 -13.60 10.05 -5.86
N ARG A 17 -14.81 10.22 -6.41
CA ARG A 17 -15.57 9.16 -7.05
C ARG A 17 -14.77 8.40 -8.11
N ALA A 18 -14.03 9.11 -8.95
CA ALA A 18 -13.20 8.50 -9.99
C ALA A 18 -12.13 7.57 -9.41
N ARG A 19 -11.45 7.98 -8.34
CA ARG A 19 -10.46 7.15 -7.62
C ARG A 19 -11.13 5.92 -7.00
N PHE A 20 -12.24 6.10 -6.30
CA PHE A 20 -12.88 5.01 -5.56
C PHE A 20 -13.41 3.93 -6.53
N VAL A 21 -14.07 4.36 -7.60
CA VAL A 21 -14.55 3.44 -8.65
C VAL A 21 -13.38 2.78 -9.38
N ALA A 22 -12.33 3.53 -9.72
CA ALA A 22 -11.13 2.98 -10.35
C ALA A 22 -10.42 1.96 -9.45
N ASN A 23 -10.50 2.08 -8.12
CA ASN A 23 -9.94 1.13 -7.15
C ASN A 23 -10.88 -0.04 -6.82
N GLY A 24 -12.03 -0.16 -7.51
CA GLY A 24 -12.89 -1.34 -7.45
C GLY A 24 -14.16 -1.21 -6.60
N ILE A 25 -14.50 -0.01 -6.15
CA ILE A 25 -15.80 0.26 -5.49
C ILE A 25 -16.92 0.25 -6.53
N ASP A 26 -18.00 -0.47 -6.22
CA ASP A 26 -19.19 -0.48 -7.07
C ASP A 26 -19.84 0.91 -7.12
N VAL A 27 -20.23 1.32 -8.32
CA VAL A 27 -20.79 2.64 -8.56
C VAL A 27 -22.09 2.88 -7.78
N ASN A 28 -22.92 1.84 -7.62
CA ASN A 28 -24.18 1.93 -6.88
C ASN A 28 -23.93 1.97 -5.38
N ASP A 29 -22.89 1.30 -4.88
CA ASP A 29 -22.50 1.41 -3.47
C ASP A 29 -22.00 2.80 -3.16
N PHE A 30 -21.17 3.39 -4.03
CA PHE A 30 -20.75 4.78 -3.89
C PHE A 30 -21.95 5.72 -3.89
N ASP A 31 -22.79 5.70 -4.94
CA ASP A 31 -23.87 6.65 -5.13
C ASP A 31 -24.92 6.53 -4.01
N ARG A 32 -25.27 5.31 -3.56
CA ARG A 32 -26.19 5.10 -2.43
C ARG A 32 -25.60 5.59 -1.10
N THR A 33 -24.32 5.35 -0.86
CA THR A 33 -23.65 5.72 0.40
C THR A 33 -23.47 7.22 0.50
N VAL A 34 -22.99 7.86 -0.57
CA VAL A 34 -22.81 9.31 -0.63
C VAL A 34 -24.17 10.03 -0.63
N GLY A 35 -25.16 9.50 -1.35
CA GLY A 35 -26.52 10.07 -1.38
C GLY A 35 -27.17 10.19 -0.01
N LYS A 36 -26.94 9.22 0.89
CA LYS A 36 -27.46 9.25 2.28
C LYS A 36 -26.54 9.91 3.31
N THR A 37 -25.29 10.24 2.95
CA THR A 37 -24.33 10.84 3.89
C THR A 37 -24.43 12.35 3.84
N THR A 38 -25.06 12.96 4.85
CA THR A 38 -25.27 14.41 4.90
C THR A 38 -24.34 15.17 5.82
N GLU A 39 -23.77 14.50 6.81
CA GLU A 39 -22.81 15.06 7.75
C GLU A 39 -21.54 14.19 7.81
N TRP A 40 -20.37 14.79 8.09
CA TRP A 40 -19.10 14.06 8.13
C TRP A 40 -19.12 12.95 9.17
N LYS A 41 -19.76 13.14 10.32
CA LYS A 41 -19.91 12.11 11.37
C LYS A 41 -20.52 10.80 10.86
N ASP A 42 -21.34 10.86 9.81
CA ASP A 42 -22.03 9.70 9.25
C ASP A 42 -21.19 8.96 8.20
N TRP A 43 -20.09 9.55 7.71
CA TRP A 43 -19.25 8.97 6.66
C TRP A 43 -18.67 7.61 7.05
N GLY A 44 -17.94 7.56 8.17
CA GLY A 44 -17.34 6.33 8.70
C GLY A 44 -18.39 5.23 8.94
N PRO A 45 -19.44 5.49 9.73
CA PRO A 45 -20.54 4.54 9.93
C PRO A 45 -21.22 4.06 8.66
N ASN A 46 -21.46 4.94 7.68
CA ASN A 46 -22.14 4.57 6.45
C ASN A 46 -21.30 3.63 5.58
N TRP A 47 -19.99 3.90 5.43
CA TRP A 47 -19.07 3.02 4.71
C TRP A 47 -18.80 1.71 5.47
N GLN A 48 -18.76 1.76 6.80
CA GLN A 48 -18.70 0.55 7.62
C GLN A 48 -19.85 -0.41 7.30
N ALA A 49 -21.08 0.11 7.24
CA ALA A 49 -22.25 -0.70 6.94
C ALA A 49 -22.16 -1.38 5.56
N VAL A 50 -21.61 -0.69 4.55
CA VAL A 50 -21.38 -1.30 3.22
C VAL A 50 -20.30 -2.37 3.29
N GLY A 51 -19.21 -2.11 4.02
CA GLY A 51 -18.16 -3.11 4.25
C GLY A 51 -18.71 -4.37 4.91
N GLU A 52 -19.59 -4.23 5.89
CA GLU A 52 -20.24 -5.36 6.58
C GLU A 52 -21.11 -6.22 5.66
N VAL A 53 -21.80 -5.61 4.69
CA VAL A 53 -22.55 -6.33 3.66
C VAL A 53 -21.61 -7.18 2.81
N HIS A 54 -20.53 -6.59 2.28
CA HIS A 54 -19.57 -7.33 1.45
C HIS A 54 -18.80 -8.39 2.24
N GLU A 55 -18.50 -8.13 3.52
CA GLU A 55 -17.83 -9.10 4.38
C GLU A 55 -18.74 -10.30 4.65
N ALA A 56 -20.05 -10.07 4.83
CA ALA A 56 -21.03 -11.13 4.97
C ALA A 56 -21.15 -11.97 3.70
N LEU A 57 -21.19 -11.34 2.51
CA LEU A 57 -21.18 -12.04 1.23
C LEU A 57 -19.90 -12.86 1.03
N GLY A 58 -18.74 -12.32 1.39
CA GLY A 58 -17.46 -13.03 1.34
C GLY A 58 -17.46 -14.28 2.21
N ARG A 59 -17.96 -14.15 3.45
CA ARG A 59 -18.10 -15.25 4.41
C ARG A 59 -19.10 -16.31 3.97
N GLU A 60 -20.24 -15.90 3.41
CA GLU A 60 -21.21 -16.85 2.84
C GLU A 60 -20.59 -17.65 1.70
N ALA A 61 -19.88 -16.98 0.78
CA ALA A 61 -19.19 -17.64 -0.32
C ALA A 61 -18.11 -18.63 0.18
N GLU A 62 -17.32 -18.23 1.19
CA GLU A 62 -16.31 -19.08 1.83
C GLU A 62 -16.94 -20.34 2.44
N GLN A 63 -18.04 -20.21 3.17
CA GLN A 63 -18.78 -21.33 3.76
C GLN A 63 -19.28 -22.34 2.72
N HIS A 64 -19.54 -21.88 1.50
CA HIS A 64 -19.95 -22.72 0.36
C HIS A 64 -18.78 -23.17 -0.53
N GLY A 65 -17.52 -22.93 -0.13
CA GLY A 65 -16.33 -23.32 -0.89
C GLY A 65 -16.13 -22.53 -2.19
N ARG A 66 -16.72 -21.33 -2.31
CA ARG A 66 -16.66 -20.48 -3.52
C ARG A 66 -15.53 -19.46 -3.39
N THR A 67 -14.28 -19.93 -3.44
CA THR A 67 -13.08 -19.12 -3.15
C THR A 67 -13.01 -17.81 -3.94
N VAL A 68 -13.24 -17.82 -5.25
CA VAL A 68 -13.20 -16.59 -6.08
C VAL A 68 -14.20 -15.54 -5.60
N SER A 69 -15.44 -15.96 -5.28
CA SER A 69 -16.48 -15.07 -4.76
C SER A 69 -16.16 -14.59 -3.35
N ALA A 70 -15.58 -15.45 -2.51
CA ALA A 70 -15.15 -15.10 -1.15
C ALA A 70 -14.05 -14.02 -1.18
N THR A 71 -13.01 -14.22 -2.00
CA THR A 71 -11.93 -13.25 -2.21
C THR A 71 -12.48 -11.89 -2.65
N ALA A 72 -13.36 -11.88 -3.66
CA ALA A 72 -13.94 -10.63 -4.15
C ALA A 72 -14.81 -9.91 -3.10
N GLY A 73 -15.59 -10.65 -2.29
CA GLY A 73 -16.36 -10.09 -1.20
C GLY A 73 -15.46 -9.47 -0.12
N TYR A 74 -14.41 -10.19 0.29
CA TYR A 74 -13.45 -9.69 1.28
C TYR A 74 -12.63 -8.49 0.77
N GLN A 75 -12.20 -8.47 -0.51
CA GLN A 75 -11.52 -7.31 -1.08
C GLN A 75 -12.42 -6.06 -1.04
N ARG A 76 -13.67 -6.16 -1.50
CA ARG A 76 -14.63 -5.05 -1.47
C ARG A 76 -14.92 -4.57 -0.06
N ALA A 77 -15.09 -5.50 0.88
CA ALA A 77 -15.30 -5.17 2.29
C ALA A 77 -14.12 -4.36 2.86
N ALA A 78 -12.90 -4.83 2.62
CA ALA A 78 -11.69 -4.13 3.06
C ALA A 78 -11.61 -2.71 2.48
N TRP A 79 -11.86 -2.53 1.18
CA TRP A 79 -11.89 -1.20 0.57
C TRP A 79 -12.97 -0.31 1.15
N CYS A 80 -14.17 -0.82 1.45
CA CYS A 80 -15.21 -0.05 2.12
C CYS A 80 -14.77 0.40 3.53
N TYR A 81 -14.10 -0.46 4.31
CA TYR A 81 -13.56 -0.05 5.61
C TYR A 81 -12.43 0.98 5.47
N HIS A 82 -11.55 0.82 4.48
CA HIS A 82 -10.54 1.84 4.14
C HIS A 82 -11.20 3.18 3.80
N LEU A 83 -12.27 3.18 3.01
CA LEU A 83 -13.01 4.39 2.66
C LEU A 83 -13.71 5.01 3.87
N GLY A 84 -14.24 4.21 4.79
CA GLY A 84 -14.86 4.74 6.02
C GLY A 84 -13.90 5.58 6.87
N LYS A 85 -12.60 5.27 6.84
CA LYS A 85 -11.57 6.07 7.52
C LYS A 85 -10.94 7.16 6.63
N PHE A 86 -11.21 7.15 5.33
CA PHE A 86 -10.60 8.07 4.37
C PHE A 86 -10.94 9.53 4.69
N LEU A 87 -9.91 10.33 5.02
CA LEU A 87 -10.03 11.75 5.39
C LEU A 87 -11.11 12.04 6.44
N TRP A 88 -11.34 11.09 7.34
CA TRP A 88 -12.41 11.13 8.33
C TRP A 88 -11.83 11.06 9.74
N PHE A 89 -12.09 12.07 10.57
CA PHE A 89 -11.45 12.21 11.90
C PHE A 89 -12.45 12.49 13.03
N GLU A 90 -13.74 12.25 12.79
CA GLU A 90 -14.83 12.57 13.73
C GLU A 90 -14.82 11.64 14.95
N ASP A 91 -14.38 10.38 14.80
CA ASP A 91 -14.20 9.42 15.90
C ASP A 91 -12.89 8.64 15.71
N ALA A 92 -11.90 8.92 16.57
CA ALA A 92 -10.58 8.30 16.52
C ALA A 92 -10.60 6.78 16.80
N ARG A 93 -11.53 6.31 17.65
CA ARG A 93 -11.68 4.89 17.98
C ARG A 93 -12.25 4.15 16.78
N GLN A 94 -13.35 4.66 16.21
CA GLN A 94 -13.94 4.03 15.02
C GLN A 94 -12.99 4.10 13.82
N HIS A 95 -12.24 5.19 13.65
CA HIS A 95 -11.22 5.29 12.60
C HIS A 95 -10.15 4.18 12.76
N ALA A 96 -9.70 3.91 13.98
CA ALA A 96 -8.78 2.81 14.27
C ALA A 96 -9.40 1.43 13.98
N GLU A 97 -10.66 1.21 14.39
CA GLU A 97 -11.38 -0.04 14.12
C GLU A 97 -11.55 -0.30 12.62
N LEU A 98 -11.85 0.73 11.84
CA LEU A 98 -11.97 0.65 10.38
C LEU A 98 -10.63 0.31 9.72
N ARG A 99 -9.53 0.91 10.18
CA ARG A 99 -8.18 0.55 9.71
C ARG A 99 -7.90 -0.93 9.98
N ASP A 100 -8.07 -1.36 11.23
CA ASP A 100 -7.70 -2.72 11.65
C ASP A 100 -8.57 -3.76 10.95
N ARG A 101 -9.86 -3.46 10.75
CA ARG A 101 -10.79 -4.33 10.02
C ARG A 101 -10.48 -4.40 8.52
N SER A 102 -10.13 -3.27 7.89
CA SER A 102 -9.66 -3.24 6.50
C SER A 102 -8.50 -4.20 6.30
N VAL A 103 -7.47 -4.11 7.16
CA VAL A 103 -6.27 -4.95 7.11
C VAL A 103 -6.61 -6.42 7.36
N ALA A 104 -7.37 -6.71 8.42
CA ALA A 104 -7.71 -8.08 8.82
C ALA A 104 -8.54 -8.81 7.75
N VAL A 105 -9.51 -8.12 7.14
CA VAL A 105 -10.36 -8.69 6.10
C VAL A 105 -9.58 -8.86 4.80
N TYR A 106 -8.79 -7.87 4.38
CA TYR A 106 -7.97 -8.01 3.17
C TYR A 106 -6.93 -9.13 3.31
N ARG A 107 -6.38 -9.35 4.51
CA ARG A 107 -5.41 -10.43 4.76
C ARG A 107 -5.96 -11.81 4.40
N LYS A 108 -7.28 -12.04 4.50
CA LYS A 108 -7.94 -13.30 4.09
C LYS A 108 -7.87 -13.54 2.59
N THR A 109 -7.71 -12.48 1.80
CA THR A 109 -7.67 -12.54 0.34
C THR A 109 -6.32 -13.01 -0.18
N LEU A 110 -5.23 -12.73 0.55
CA LEU A 110 -3.85 -12.88 0.08
C LEU A 110 -3.54 -14.27 -0.51
N PRO A 111 -3.91 -15.40 0.13
CA PRO A 111 -3.62 -16.74 -0.41
C PRO A 111 -4.45 -17.09 -1.65
N HIS A 112 -5.47 -16.31 -1.95
CA HIS A 112 -6.48 -16.57 -2.98
C HIS A 112 -6.49 -15.53 -4.09
N LEU A 113 -5.55 -14.58 -4.06
CA LEU A 113 -5.25 -13.73 -5.20
C LEU A 113 -4.56 -14.55 -6.28
N ASP A 114 -4.62 -14.08 -7.53
CA ASP A 114 -3.92 -14.68 -8.66
C ASP A 114 -3.03 -13.62 -9.33
N PRO A 115 -1.69 -13.69 -9.19
CA PRO A 115 -0.96 -14.59 -8.31
C PRO A 115 -1.16 -14.26 -6.82
N PRO A 116 -0.93 -15.23 -5.91
CA PRO A 116 -1.12 -15.04 -4.47
C PRO A 116 -0.14 -14.02 -3.89
N ALA A 117 -0.55 -13.40 -2.79
CA ALA A 117 0.27 -12.49 -2.02
C ALA A 117 0.82 -13.16 -0.77
N GLU A 118 2.09 -12.88 -0.46
CA GLU A 118 2.75 -13.22 0.79
C GLU A 118 2.83 -11.97 1.67
N ARG A 119 2.33 -12.05 2.91
CA ARG A 119 2.52 -10.94 3.86
C ARG A 119 3.94 -10.99 4.41
N LEU A 120 4.68 -9.91 4.22
CA LEU A 120 5.99 -9.69 4.84
C LEU A 120 5.85 -8.76 6.04
N GLU A 121 6.55 -9.09 7.11
CA GLU A 121 6.72 -8.24 8.28
C GLU A 121 8.20 -7.86 8.36
N ILE A 122 8.54 -6.67 7.86
CA ILE A 122 9.93 -6.24 7.65
C ILE A 122 10.40 -5.44 8.88
N PRO A 123 11.37 -5.93 9.66
CA PRO A 123 11.93 -5.18 10.79
C PRO A 123 12.42 -3.78 10.41
N PHE A 124 11.99 -2.77 11.16
CA PHE A 124 12.37 -1.38 10.93
C PHE A 124 12.26 -0.57 12.22
N GLU A 125 13.37 0.03 12.67
CA GLU A 125 13.42 0.96 13.81
C GLU A 125 12.67 0.48 15.08
N GLY A 126 12.78 -0.82 15.41
CA GLY A 126 12.15 -1.42 16.60
C GLY A 126 10.68 -1.83 16.41
N HIS A 127 10.10 -1.58 15.24
CA HIS A 127 8.78 -2.07 14.83
C HIS A 127 8.87 -2.78 13.46
N ILE A 128 7.76 -2.77 12.72
CA ILE A 128 7.57 -3.52 11.47
C ILE A 128 7.05 -2.59 10.38
N ILE A 129 7.61 -2.70 9.17
CA ILE A 129 6.94 -2.26 7.93
C ILE A 129 6.19 -3.47 7.36
N PRO A 130 4.84 -3.49 7.40
CA PRO A 130 4.07 -4.58 6.80
C PRO A 130 3.99 -4.38 5.29
N GLY A 131 4.13 -5.47 4.56
CA GLY A 131 3.99 -5.47 3.10
C GLY A 131 3.31 -6.70 2.55
N HIS A 132 2.83 -6.59 1.32
CA HIS A 132 2.30 -7.70 0.53
C HIS A 132 3.21 -7.92 -0.69
N LEU A 133 3.90 -9.05 -0.75
CA LEU A 133 4.74 -9.46 -1.86
C LEU A 133 3.93 -10.34 -2.82
N ARG A 134 3.79 -9.91 -4.07
CA ARG A 134 3.19 -10.71 -5.15
C ARG A 134 4.21 -10.98 -6.23
N ARG A 135 4.21 -12.21 -6.73
CA ARG A 135 5.19 -12.70 -7.70
C ARG A 135 4.47 -13.26 -8.93
N PRO A 136 4.90 -12.94 -10.15
CA PRO A 136 4.33 -13.57 -11.33
C PRO A 136 4.70 -15.05 -11.37
N THR A 137 3.73 -15.90 -11.72
CA THR A 137 3.79 -17.37 -11.62
C THR A 137 4.98 -17.99 -12.36
N ASP A 138 5.38 -17.43 -13.51
CA ASP A 138 6.39 -18.01 -14.40
C ASP A 138 7.77 -17.33 -14.33
N ALA A 139 7.98 -16.39 -13.40
CA ALA A 139 9.23 -15.64 -13.31
C ALA A 139 10.14 -16.19 -12.21
N LYS A 140 11.30 -16.73 -12.59
CA LYS A 140 12.29 -17.24 -11.61
C LYS A 140 12.89 -16.15 -10.71
N ARG A 141 13.08 -14.95 -11.25
CA ARG A 141 13.58 -13.76 -10.54
C ARG A 141 13.05 -12.49 -11.20
N ALA A 142 11.79 -12.16 -10.93
CA ALA A 142 11.17 -10.95 -11.47
C ALA A 142 11.82 -9.68 -10.91
N THR A 143 11.87 -8.62 -11.72
CA THR A 143 12.12 -7.26 -11.24
C THR A 143 11.11 -6.92 -10.15
N LEU A 144 11.58 -6.36 -9.04
CA LEU A 144 10.72 -5.97 -7.93
C LEU A 144 10.29 -4.51 -8.10
N ILE A 145 9.00 -4.24 -7.99
CA ILE A 145 8.45 -2.89 -7.89
C ILE A 145 7.99 -2.67 -6.45
N LEU A 146 8.68 -1.80 -5.73
CA LEU A 146 8.23 -1.32 -4.43
C LEU A 146 7.09 -0.32 -4.67
N VAL A 147 5.89 -0.65 -4.20
CA VAL A 147 4.69 0.19 -4.36
C VAL A 147 4.38 0.85 -3.02
N VAL A 148 4.29 2.18 -3.03
CA VAL A 148 4.08 2.99 -1.83
C VAL A 148 2.78 3.80 -1.96
N PRO A 149 1.81 3.62 -1.05
CA PRO A 149 0.56 4.37 -1.06
C PRO A 149 0.78 5.87 -0.81
N GLY A 150 -0.26 6.66 -1.07
CA GLY A 150 -0.35 8.04 -0.59
C GLY A 150 -0.57 8.14 0.92
N LEU A 151 -0.65 9.37 1.46
CA LEU A 151 -0.91 9.59 2.90
C LEU A 151 -2.33 9.21 3.31
N ASP A 152 -3.29 9.32 2.39
CA ASP A 152 -4.70 9.02 2.58
C ASP A 152 -5.06 7.61 2.08
N SER A 153 -4.06 6.80 1.70
CA SER A 153 -4.20 5.48 1.08
C SER A 153 -3.65 4.37 1.99
N SER A 154 -3.71 3.12 1.54
CA SER A 154 -3.12 1.95 2.18
C SER A 154 -2.72 0.93 1.13
N LYS A 155 -1.79 0.02 1.45
CA LYS A 155 -1.42 -1.08 0.56
C LYS A 155 -2.62 -1.88 0.03
N GLU A 156 -3.66 -2.09 0.86
CA GLU A 156 -4.90 -2.76 0.45
C GLU A 156 -5.59 -2.10 -0.74
N GLU A 157 -5.48 -0.78 -0.91
CA GLU A 157 -6.15 -0.02 -1.98
C GLU A 157 -5.44 -0.20 -3.34
N LEU A 158 -4.19 -0.69 -3.36
CA LEU A 158 -3.33 -0.61 -4.55
C LEU A 158 -3.35 -1.86 -5.43
N PHE A 159 -4.26 -2.80 -5.15
CA PHE A 159 -4.39 -4.07 -5.86
C PHE A 159 -4.34 -3.92 -7.40
N LEU A 160 -5.12 -3.01 -7.98
CA LEU A 160 -5.18 -2.85 -9.44
C LEU A 160 -3.89 -2.28 -10.03
N ILE A 161 -3.13 -1.50 -9.25
CA ILE A 161 -1.81 -1.03 -9.68
C ILE A 161 -0.82 -2.18 -9.64
N GLU A 162 -0.92 -3.08 -8.65
CA GLU A 162 -0.10 -4.29 -8.61
C GLU A 162 -0.34 -5.18 -9.83
N GLU A 163 -1.62 -5.37 -10.21
CA GLU A 163 -2.01 -6.16 -11.39
C GLU A 163 -1.30 -5.69 -12.66
N GLU A 164 -1.18 -4.38 -12.88
CA GLU A 164 -0.47 -3.85 -14.04
C GLU A 164 1.00 -4.27 -14.10
N PHE A 165 1.70 -4.32 -12.96
CA PHE A 165 3.08 -4.77 -12.93
C PHE A 165 3.20 -6.29 -13.08
N LEU A 166 2.31 -7.05 -12.43
CA LEU A 166 2.27 -8.51 -12.49
C LEU A 166 2.02 -9.01 -13.92
N LEU A 167 1.08 -8.38 -14.64
CA LEU A 167 0.80 -8.66 -16.06
C LEU A 167 2.01 -8.45 -16.98
N ARG A 168 2.99 -7.66 -16.55
CA ARG A 168 4.23 -7.37 -17.28
C ARG A 168 5.43 -8.18 -16.77
N GLY A 169 5.18 -9.20 -15.94
CA GLY A 169 6.21 -10.08 -15.41
C GLY A 169 7.09 -9.43 -14.33
N MET A 170 6.61 -8.37 -13.66
CA MET A 170 7.28 -7.73 -12.54
C MET A 170 6.60 -8.12 -11.23
N ALA A 171 7.40 -8.45 -10.21
CA ALA A 171 6.91 -8.67 -8.85
C ALA A 171 6.59 -7.32 -8.18
N THR A 172 5.66 -7.34 -7.23
CA THR A 172 5.30 -6.15 -6.46
C THR A 172 5.48 -6.40 -4.98
N LEU A 173 6.01 -5.41 -4.27
CA LEU A 173 5.97 -5.35 -2.82
C LEU A 173 5.29 -4.05 -2.44
N THR A 174 4.05 -4.13 -1.95
CA THR A 174 3.30 -2.96 -1.52
C THR A 174 3.41 -2.81 -0.01
N ILE A 175 3.90 -1.67 0.49
CA ILE A 175 4.17 -1.46 1.92
C ILE A 175 3.39 -0.29 2.49
N ASP A 176 2.99 -0.39 3.76
CA ASP A 176 2.54 0.77 4.53
C ASP A 176 3.74 1.34 5.31
N GLY A 177 4.25 2.50 4.89
CA GLY A 177 5.39 3.14 5.54
C GLY A 177 5.00 4.09 6.69
N PRO A 178 5.95 4.92 7.15
CA PRO A 178 5.72 5.85 8.25
C PRO A 178 4.53 6.78 8.05
N GLY A 179 3.60 6.80 9.01
CA GLY A 179 2.38 7.62 8.96
C GLY A 179 1.25 7.05 8.10
N GLN A 180 1.41 5.85 7.52
CA GLN A 180 0.44 5.26 6.59
C GLN A 180 -0.26 4.06 7.21
N SER A 181 -1.58 4.01 7.12
CA SER A 181 -2.43 2.85 7.48
C SER A 181 -1.94 2.09 8.73
N GLU A 182 -1.51 0.82 8.64
CA GLU A 182 -1.03 0.02 9.78
C GLU A 182 0.07 0.73 10.59
N ASN A 183 0.91 1.50 9.92
CA ASN A 183 2.03 2.22 10.52
C ASN A 183 1.72 3.65 10.93
N SER A 184 0.48 4.13 10.76
CA SER A 184 0.09 5.47 11.20
C SER A 184 0.16 5.64 12.72
N VAL A 185 0.14 4.54 13.47
CA VAL A 185 0.19 4.53 14.95
C VAL A 185 1.59 4.30 15.51
N GLN A 186 2.50 3.73 14.71
CA GLN A 186 3.87 3.41 15.15
C GLN A 186 4.86 4.51 14.77
N PHE A 187 4.65 5.12 13.61
CA PHE A 187 5.61 6.06 13.04
C PHE A 187 4.93 7.36 12.61
N PRO A 188 5.53 8.52 12.92
CA PRO A 188 5.08 9.78 12.32
C PRO A 188 5.39 9.79 10.81
N ILE A 189 4.65 10.62 10.07
CA ILE A 189 4.90 10.84 8.63
C ILE A 189 6.35 11.28 8.42
N ARG A 190 7.01 10.68 7.43
CA ARG A 190 8.41 10.96 7.11
C ARG A 190 8.57 11.48 5.69
N VAL A 191 9.38 12.54 5.54
CA VAL A 191 9.69 13.15 4.24
C VAL A 191 10.89 12.50 3.56
N ASN A 192 11.91 12.07 4.30
CA ASN A 192 13.10 11.46 3.71
C ASN A 192 12.92 9.93 3.53
N TRP A 193 12.24 9.51 2.47
CA TRP A 193 11.94 8.09 2.23
C TRP A 193 13.17 7.23 1.90
N GLU A 194 14.31 7.81 1.53
CA GLU A 194 15.56 7.06 1.39
C GLU A 194 15.96 6.37 2.71
N SER A 195 15.67 7.02 3.85
CA SER A 195 15.89 6.46 5.19
C SER A 195 14.94 5.31 5.55
N VAL A 196 13.88 5.09 4.76
CA VAL A 196 12.92 3.99 4.94
C VAL A 196 13.22 2.87 3.94
N ILE A 197 13.38 3.23 2.67
CA ILE A 197 13.56 2.28 1.57
C ILE A 197 14.90 1.55 1.69
N THR A 198 15.98 2.24 2.06
CA THR A 198 17.30 1.60 2.16
C THR A 198 17.31 0.48 3.21
N PRO A 199 16.90 0.71 4.48
CA PRO A 199 16.83 -0.38 5.47
C PRO A 199 15.83 -1.49 5.09
N VAL A 200 14.71 -1.15 4.43
CA VAL A 200 13.76 -2.15 3.93
C VAL A 200 14.44 -3.05 2.91
N ILE A 201 15.15 -2.49 1.91
CA ILE A 201 15.87 -3.28 0.90
C ILE A 201 16.99 -4.11 1.55
N ASP A 202 17.77 -3.51 2.46
CA ASP A 202 18.85 -4.20 3.18
C ASP A 202 18.32 -5.43 3.95
N GLU A 203 17.14 -5.32 4.54
CA GLU A 203 16.50 -6.44 5.23
C GLU A 203 15.96 -7.48 4.24
N LEU A 204 15.34 -7.07 3.13
CA LEU A 204 14.87 -8.00 2.08
C LEU A 204 16.02 -8.82 1.47
N GLU A 205 17.22 -8.24 1.34
CA GLU A 205 18.42 -8.94 0.84
C GLU A 205 18.85 -10.14 1.70
N ARG A 206 18.34 -10.24 2.94
CA ARG A 206 18.67 -11.33 3.87
C ARG A 206 17.82 -12.57 3.66
N HIS A 207 16.77 -12.48 2.84
CA HIS A 207 15.81 -13.55 2.60
C HIS A 207 15.79 -13.92 1.11
N ASP A 208 15.60 -15.21 0.79
CA ASP A 208 15.36 -15.62 -0.59
C ASP A 208 13.87 -15.49 -0.92
N LEU A 209 13.51 -14.33 -1.48
CA LEU A 209 12.14 -13.96 -1.80
C LEU A 209 11.73 -14.38 -3.22
N GLY A 210 12.61 -14.99 -4.02
CA GLY A 210 12.32 -15.33 -5.42
C GLY A 210 12.19 -14.11 -6.35
N VAL A 211 12.79 -12.96 -5.99
CA VAL A 211 12.82 -11.74 -6.81
C VAL A 211 14.25 -11.26 -7.08
N ASP A 212 14.45 -10.40 -8.08
CA ASP A 212 15.74 -9.79 -8.39
C ASP A 212 15.91 -8.45 -7.67
N LEU A 213 16.57 -8.47 -6.51
CA LEU A 213 16.86 -7.27 -5.73
C LEU A 213 17.96 -6.37 -6.34
N ASN A 214 18.60 -6.78 -7.44
CA ASN A 214 19.45 -5.87 -8.23
C ASN A 214 18.64 -5.02 -9.22
N ARG A 215 17.35 -5.35 -9.42
CA ARG A 215 16.43 -4.66 -10.33
C ARG A 215 15.18 -4.27 -9.56
N ILE A 216 15.28 -3.14 -8.83
CA ILE A 216 14.19 -2.59 -8.05
C ILE A 216 13.70 -1.29 -8.71
N GLY A 217 12.40 -1.21 -8.97
CA GLY A 217 11.68 0.02 -9.30
C GLY A 217 10.89 0.53 -8.09
N LEU A 218 10.56 1.82 -8.09
CA LEU A 218 9.73 2.45 -7.07
C LEU A 218 8.51 3.08 -7.74
N MET A 219 7.32 2.80 -7.23
CA MET A 219 6.07 3.42 -7.65
C MET A 219 5.39 4.05 -6.44
N GLY A 220 5.06 5.33 -6.51
CA GLY A 220 4.38 6.05 -5.44
C GLY A 220 3.17 6.82 -5.94
N ILE A 221 2.07 6.80 -5.19
CA ILE A 221 0.84 7.51 -5.54
C ILE A 221 0.71 8.75 -4.68
N SER A 222 0.60 9.94 -5.29
CA SER A 222 0.34 11.22 -4.62
C SER A 222 1.33 11.60 -3.49
N ILE A 223 2.40 10.83 -3.29
CA ILE A 223 3.44 11.01 -2.26
C ILE A 223 4.78 11.46 -2.88
N ARG A 224 4.73 11.91 -4.13
CA ARG A 224 5.87 12.25 -4.99
C ARG A 224 6.94 13.09 -4.30
N ARG A 225 6.54 14.14 -3.59
CA ARG A 225 7.45 15.06 -2.89
C ARG A 225 8.24 14.35 -1.78
N LEU A 226 7.62 13.42 -1.06
CA LEU A 226 8.27 12.66 0.01
C LEU A 226 9.19 11.56 -0.55
N LEU A 227 8.95 11.12 -1.79
CA LEU A 227 9.86 10.20 -2.49
C LEU A 227 11.06 10.91 -3.16
N GLY A 228 11.28 12.20 -2.87
CA GLY A 228 12.41 12.97 -3.40
C GLY A 228 12.27 13.36 -4.88
N GLN A 229 11.09 13.22 -5.47
CA GLN A 229 10.88 13.57 -6.88
C GLN A 229 10.55 15.07 -7.06
N PRO A 230 11.06 15.72 -8.12
CA PRO A 230 10.77 17.12 -8.42
C PRO A 230 9.31 17.32 -8.84
N GLU A 231 8.79 18.51 -8.56
CA GLU A 231 7.40 18.91 -8.83
C GLU A 231 7.07 18.95 -10.34
N SER A 232 8.09 19.07 -11.20
CA SER A 232 7.97 19.12 -12.66
C SER A 232 7.79 17.77 -13.36
N ALA A 233 7.85 16.66 -12.64
CA ALA A 233 7.62 15.35 -13.23
C ALA A 233 6.12 15.17 -13.53
N ASP A 234 5.76 14.45 -14.59
CA ASP A 234 4.35 14.28 -15.02
C ASP A 234 3.58 13.35 -14.04
N PRO A 235 2.45 13.77 -13.44
CA PRO A 235 1.66 12.94 -12.52
C PRO A 235 1.16 11.61 -13.10
N GLY A 236 1.13 11.45 -14.44
CA GLY A 236 0.68 10.22 -15.10
C GLY A 236 1.76 9.15 -15.37
N ARG A 237 3.02 9.38 -14.99
CA ARG A 237 4.12 8.45 -15.31
C ARG A 237 4.62 7.65 -14.10
N ILE A 238 4.76 6.33 -14.29
CA ILE A 238 5.60 5.46 -13.47
C ILE A 238 7.04 5.95 -13.61
N HIS A 239 7.68 6.33 -12.50
CA HIS A 239 9.07 6.76 -12.50
C HIS A 239 9.93 5.68 -11.85
N LEU A 240 10.62 4.89 -12.67
CA LEU A 240 11.71 4.05 -12.20
C LEU A 240 12.77 4.95 -11.53
N LEU A 241 12.95 4.82 -10.22
CA LEU A 241 14.18 5.27 -9.60
C LEU A 241 15.28 4.34 -10.14
N HIS A 242 16.06 4.84 -11.11
CA HIS A 242 17.16 4.11 -11.72
C HIS A 242 18.21 3.78 -10.65
N GLU A 243 18.57 2.49 -10.56
CA GLU A 243 19.77 1.93 -9.95
C GLU A 243 20.17 2.58 -8.60
N VAL A 244 19.74 1.96 -7.48
CA VAL A 244 20.41 2.19 -6.18
C VAL A 244 21.85 1.67 -6.34
N ARG A 245 22.72 2.49 -6.92
CA ARG A 245 24.13 2.16 -7.15
C ARG A 245 24.79 2.01 -5.79
N ARG A 246 25.14 0.75 -5.46
CA ARG A 246 26.02 0.41 -4.35
C ARG A 246 27.25 1.33 -4.37
N ARG A 247 27.42 2.17 -3.35
CA ARG A 247 28.77 2.67 -3.02
C ARG A 247 29.55 1.46 -2.56
N GLY A 248 30.47 0.99 -3.40
CA GLY A 248 31.28 -0.19 -3.14
C GLY A 248 31.92 -0.13 -1.76
N ARG A 249 31.82 -1.22 -1.00
CA ARG A 249 32.75 -1.51 0.09
C ARG A 249 34.14 -1.55 -0.55
N SER A 250 34.93 -0.50 -0.34
CA SER A 250 36.35 -0.52 -0.66
C SER A 250 36.97 -1.68 0.12
N GLN A 251 37.52 -2.64 -0.60
CA GLN A 251 38.42 -3.65 -0.05
C GLN A 251 39.49 -2.94 0.77
N GLY A 252 39.49 -3.15 2.08
CA GLY A 252 40.62 -2.80 2.94
C GLY A 252 41.77 -3.73 2.58
N GLN A 253 42.61 -3.34 1.62
CA GLN A 253 43.94 -3.91 1.49
C GLN A 253 44.75 -3.47 2.71
N GLY A 254 45.09 -4.45 3.54
CA GLY A 254 46.03 -4.26 4.64
C GLY A 254 47.38 -3.85 4.09
N VAL A 255 47.88 -2.71 4.58
CA VAL A 255 49.29 -2.35 4.44
C VAL A 255 49.89 -2.37 5.83
N HIS A 256 50.64 -3.45 6.11
CA HIS A 256 51.58 -3.53 7.21
C HIS A 256 52.63 -2.43 7.05
N ALA A 257 52.67 -1.47 7.96
CA ALA A 257 53.77 -0.52 8.09
C ALA A 257 54.79 -1.05 9.12
N GLN A 258 55.97 -1.46 8.64
CA GLN A 258 57.18 -1.59 9.46
C GLN A 258 57.79 -0.20 9.74
N PRO A 259 58.28 0.10 10.94
CA PRO A 259 58.97 1.36 11.20
C PRO A 259 60.44 1.27 10.76
N ARG A 260 60.85 2.14 9.83
CA ARG A 260 62.26 2.36 9.49
C ARG A 260 62.90 3.31 10.52
N GLY A 261 63.97 2.86 11.15
CA GLY A 261 64.84 3.68 11.99
C GLY A 261 65.53 4.79 11.18
N ARG A 262 65.78 5.92 11.85
CA ARG A 262 66.62 7.03 11.36
C ARG A 262 68.08 6.76 11.70
N PRO A 263 69.04 7.06 10.81
CA PRO A 263 70.44 7.18 11.19
C PRO A 263 70.86 8.65 11.39
N ARG A 264 71.65 8.82 12.46
CA ARG A 264 72.49 9.95 12.91
C ARG A 264 71.78 11.18 13.50
#